data_AF-A0A8H4AV21-F1
#
_entry.id   AF-A0A8H4AV21-F1
#
_cell.length_a   1.000
_cell.length_b   1.000
_cell.length_c   1.000
_cell.angle_alpha   90.00
_cell.angle_beta   90.00
_cell.angle_gamma   90.00
#
_symmetry.space_group_name_H-M   'P 1'
#
loop_
_entity.id
_entity.type
_entity.pdbx_description
1 polymer ?
#
loop_
_entity_poly.entity_id
_entity_poly.type
_entity_poly.pdbx_seq_one_letter_code
_entity_poly.pdbx_strand_id
1 'polypeptide(L)'
;MVSAFDRTTGRSNKITITIDKDRLSKEEIERMVADAEKYRAEDEKVSRRILARYDLGSYVNNLRNILQEFENVIQEAITWLENNQEAEKEEYEHKQKSVEETINPIMIKLNDNCTDGPTIEEVD
;
A
#
# COMPACT_ATOMS: atom_id res chain seq x y z
N MET A 1 18.74 24.47 0.21
CA MET A 1 17.54 25.15 -0.31
C MET A 1 16.43 24.13 -0.41
N VAL A 2 15.24 24.43 0.12
CA VAL A 2 14.09 23.52 0.05
C VAL A 2 12.98 24.23 -0.71
N SER A 3 12.37 23.55 -1.68
CA SER A 3 11.24 24.05 -2.44
C SER A 3 10.08 23.06 -2.35
N ALA A 4 8.90 23.57 -2.01
CA ALA A 4 7.65 22.81 -2.06
C ALA A 4 6.84 23.29 -3.26
N PHE A 5 6.31 22.35 -4.04
CA PHE A 5 5.48 22.62 -5.21
C PHE A 5 4.17 21.85 -5.08
N ASP A 6 3.05 22.58 -5.08
CA ASP A 6 1.72 22.00 -5.12
C ASP A 6 1.26 21.85 -6.57
N ARG A 7 1.13 20.60 -7.03
CA ARG A 7 0.74 20.23 -8.39
C ARG A 7 -0.72 20.59 -8.72
N THR A 8 -1.58 20.75 -7.71
CA THR A 8 -3.02 21.00 -7.90
C THR A 8 -3.31 22.48 -8.10
N THR A 9 -2.60 23.35 -7.38
CA THR A 9 -2.80 24.80 -7.41
C THR A 9 -1.74 25.55 -8.22
N GLY A 10 -0.68 24.87 -8.65
CA GLY A 10 0.46 25.44 -9.39
C GLY A 10 1.35 26.35 -8.54
N ARG A 11 1.13 26.41 -7.23
CA ARG A 11 1.86 27.30 -6.31
C ARG A 11 3.17 26.64 -5.87
N SER A 12 4.25 27.43 -5.91
CA SER A 12 5.56 27.02 -5.41
C SER A 12 6.01 27.97 -4.31
N ASN A 13 6.47 27.42 -3.19
CA ASN A 13 7.12 28.19 -2.14
C ASN A 13 8.58 27.73 -1.99
N LYS A 14 9.48 28.70 -1.82
CA LYS A 14 10.91 28.46 -1.79
C LYS A 14 11.51 29.06 -0.53
N ILE A 15 12.16 28.23 0.27
CA ILE A 15 12.88 28.64 1.46
C ILE A 15 14.37 28.45 1.19
N THR A 16 15.10 29.56 1.14
CA THR A 16 16.55 29.55 1.00
C THR A 16 17.15 29.44 2.39
N ILE A 17 17.79 28.30 2.67
CA ILE A 17 18.54 28.09 3.90
C ILE A 17 19.93 28.71 3.69
N THR A 18 20.19 29.85 4.35
CA THR A 18 21.49 30.53 4.33
C THR A 18 22.44 29.83 5.31
N ILE A 19 23.67 29.56 4.88
CA ILE A 19 24.69 28.89 5.71
C ILE A 19 25.48 29.97 6.46
N ASP A 20 25.10 30.27 7.71
CA ASP A 20 25.90 31.10 8.61
C ASP A 20 27.08 30.30 9.19
N LYS A 21 28.21 30.98 9.36
CA LYS A 21 29.52 30.40 9.75
C LYS A 21 29.61 29.84 11.18
N ASP A 22 28.53 29.88 11.94
CA ASP A 22 28.46 29.45 13.35
C ASP A 22 27.72 28.10 13.51
N ARG A 23 27.68 27.30 12.45
CA ARG A 23 26.94 26.04 12.41
C ARG A 23 27.87 24.86 12.64
N LEU A 24 27.74 24.28 13.84
CA LEU A 24 28.36 23.04 14.32
C LEU A 24 29.88 23.06 14.28
N SER A 25 30.52 23.08 15.46
CA SER A 25 31.97 22.91 15.51
C SER A 25 32.38 21.54 14.94
N LYS A 26 33.64 21.40 14.54
CA LYS A 26 34.16 20.11 14.04
C LYS A 26 33.97 18.99 15.07
N GLU A 27 34.10 19.32 16.35
CA GLU A 27 33.88 18.42 17.47
C GLU A 27 32.39 18.05 17.63
N GLU A 28 31.47 18.98 17.36
CA GLU A 28 30.03 18.68 17.35
C GLU A 28 29.65 17.79 16.16
N ILE A 29 30.27 17.98 15.00
CA ILE A 29 30.09 17.10 13.83
C ILE A 29 30.59 15.69 14.16
N GLU A 30 31.78 15.55 14.75
CA GLU A 30 32.34 14.26 15.14
C GLU A 30 31.48 13.56 16.21
N ARG A 31 30.94 14.31 17.18
CA ARG A 31 29.98 13.78 18.15
C ARG A 31 28.69 13.32 17.48
N MET A 32 28.15 14.08 16.53
CA MET A 32 26.95 13.71 15.78
C MET A 32 27.16 12.44 14.94
N VAL A 33 28.33 12.28 14.32
CA VAL A 33 28.69 11.05 13.57
C VAL A 33 28.80 9.85 14.51
N ALA A 34 29.44 10.01 15.68
CA ALA A 34 29.56 8.94 16.67
C ALA A 34 28.21 8.53 17.27
N ASP A 35 27.34 9.50 17.56
CA ASP A 35 25.98 9.24 18.03
C ASP A 35 25.14 8.55 16.95
N ALA A 36 25.25 8.98 15.68
CA ALA A 36 24.56 8.34 14.56
C ALA A 36 24.95 6.87 14.40
N GLU A 37 26.25 6.53 14.45
CA GLU A 37 26.70 5.13 14.35
C GLU A 37 26.25 4.30 15.56
N LYS A 38 26.22 4.92 16.75
CA LYS A 38 25.75 4.26 17.98
C LYS A 38 24.29 3.84 17.91
N TYR A 39 23.42 4.67 17.31
CA TYR A 39 21.98 4.39 17.22
C TYR A 39 21.58 3.69 15.93
N ARG A 40 22.43 3.66 14.90
CA ARG A 40 22.16 3.03 13.60
C ARG A 40 21.52 1.65 13.73
N ALA A 41 22.13 0.76 14.53
CA ALA A 41 21.63 -0.60 14.68
C ALA A 41 20.25 -0.69 15.36
N GLU A 42 19.91 0.24 16.25
CA GLU A 42 18.61 0.29 16.91
C GLU A 42 17.56 0.92 15.99
N ASP A 43 17.90 2.00 15.29
CA ASP A 43 17.04 2.66 14.31
C ASP A 43 16.69 1.71 13.16
N GLU A 44 17.64 0.92 12.68
CA GLU A 44 17.40 -0.13 11.69
C GLU A 44 16.44 -1.21 12.19
N LYS A 45 16.58 -1.66 13.45
CA LYS A 45 15.65 -2.67 14.02
C LYS A 45 14.24 -2.11 14.12
N VAL A 46 14.10 -0.86 14.56
CA VAL A 46 12.80 -0.20 14.64
C VAL A 46 12.21 -0.02 13.24
N SER A 47 13.01 0.41 12.27
CA SER A 47 12.60 0.57 10.87
C SER A 47 12.13 -0.76 10.28
N ARG A 48 12.94 -1.83 10.38
CA ARG A 48 12.57 -3.18 9.92
C ARG A 48 11.27 -3.67 10.55
N ARG A 49 11.06 -3.43 11.85
CA ARG A 49 9.82 -3.80 12.54
C ARG A 49 8.60 -3.03 12.01
N ILE A 50 8.75 -1.73 11.75
CA ILE A 50 7.66 -0.89 11.22
C ILE A 50 7.29 -1.35 9.81
N LEU A 51 8.29 -1.58 8.96
CA LEU A 51 8.10 -2.07 7.59
C LEU A 51 7.40 -3.43 7.59
N ALA A 52 7.91 -4.41 8.35
CA ALA A 52 7.27 -5.72 8.44
C ALA A 52 5.81 -5.66 8.93
N ARG A 53 5.51 -4.75 9.87
CA ARG A 53 4.13 -4.52 10.33
C ARG A 53 3.27 -3.89 9.23
N TYR A 54 3.82 -2.93 8.51
CA TYR A 54 3.11 -2.28 7.39
C TYR A 54 2.81 -3.29 6.29
N ASP A 55 3.78 -4.10 5.89
CA ASP A 55 3.64 -5.12 4.85
C ASP A 55 2.56 -6.14 5.22
N LEU A 56 2.61 -6.65 6.46
CA LEU A 56 1.57 -7.54 6.98
C LEU A 56 0.20 -6.86 6.98
N GLY A 57 0.12 -5.61 7.43
CA GLY A 57 -1.13 -4.85 7.46
C GLY A 57 -1.71 -4.61 6.06
N SER A 58 -0.84 -4.29 5.10
CA SER A 58 -1.20 -4.12 3.69
C SER A 58 -1.74 -5.43 3.12
N TYR A 59 -1.01 -6.53 3.32
CA TYR A 59 -1.41 -7.86 2.86
C TYR A 59 -2.79 -8.27 3.41
N VAL A 60 -2.99 -8.17 4.73
CA VAL A 60 -4.27 -8.51 5.37
C VAL A 60 -5.41 -7.63 4.87
N ASN A 61 -5.17 -6.33 4.67
CA ASN A 61 -6.19 -5.44 4.12
C ASN A 61 -6.53 -5.77 2.66
N ASN A 62 -5.54 -6.12 1.84
CA ASN A 62 -5.77 -6.56 0.46
C ASN A 62 -6.64 -7.82 0.42
N LEU A 63 -6.33 -8.82 1.26
CA LEU A 63 -7.18 -10.01 1.40
C LEU A 63 -8.59 -9.68 1.85
N ARG A 64 -8.74 -8.77 2.83
CA ARG A 64 -10.06 -8.33 3.30
C ARG A 64 -10.88 -7.68 2.18
N ASN A 65 -10.25 -6.82 1.38
CA ASN A 65 -10.90 -6.15 0.28
C ASN A 65 -11.35 -7.16 -0.80
N ILE A 66 -10.50 -8.14 -1.13
CA ILE A 66 -10.83 -9.22 -2.07
C ILE A 66 -12.02 -10.04 -1.55
N LEU A 67 -12.00 -10.45 -0.28
CA LEU A 67 -13.13 -11.17 0.33
C LEU A 67 -14.43 -10.38 0.28
N GLN A 68 -14.37 -9.06 0.49
CA GLN A 68 -15.55 -8.19 0.39
C GLN A 68 -16.08 -8.12 -1.05
N GLU A 69 -15.20 -8.04 -2.06
CA GLU A 69 -15.59 -8.08 -3.46
C GLU A 69 -16.31 -9.40 -3.79
N PHE A 70 -15.80 -10.55 -3.31
CA PHE A 70 -16.48 -11.84 -3.45
C PHE A 70 -17.85 -11.88 -2.78
N GLU A 71 -17.94 -11.42 -1.53
CA GLU A 71 -19.19 -11.42 -0.77
C GLU A 71 -20.27 -10.61 -1.49
N ASN A 72 -19.91 -9.45 -2.06
CA ASN A 72 -20.83 -8.61 -2.81
C ASN A 72 -21.38 -9.34 -4.06
N VAL A 73 -20.52 -9.99 -4.84
CA VAL A 73 -20.93 -10.74 -6.05
C VAL A 73 -21.85 -11.91 -5.68
N ILE A 74 -21.50 -12.65 -4.62
CA ILE A 74 -22.30 -13.77 -4.13
C ILE A 74 -23.68 -13.29 -3.66
N GLN A 75 -23.72 -12.21 -2.88
CA GLN A 75 -24.98 -11.66 -2.37
C GLN A 75 -25.88 -11.14 -3.51
N GLU A 76 -25.30 -10.52 -4.53
CA GLU A 76 -26.04 -10.10 -5.73
C GLU A 76 -26.62 -11.32 -6.48
N ALA A 77 -25.82 -12.38 -6.66
CA ALA A 77 -26.27 -13.61 -7.31
C ALA A 77 -27.41 -14.28 -6.53
N ILE A 78 -27.31 -14.38 -5.20
CA ILE A 78 -28.36 -14.91 -4.33
C ILE A 78 -29.64 -14.07 -4.48
N THR A 79 -29.52 -12.75 -4.38
CA THR A 79 -30.67 -11.83 -4.51
C THR A 79 -31.33 -11.97 -5.89
N TRP A 80 -30.53 -12.17 -6.94
CA TRP A 80 -31.06 -12.41 -8.27
C TRP A 80 -31.81 -13.75 -8.33
N LEU A 81 -31.26 -14.84 -7.78
CA LEU A 81 -31.94 -16.14 -7.73
C LEU A 81 -33.27 -16.07 -6.97
N GLU A 82 -33.30 -15.37 -5.82
CA GLU A 82 -34.50 -15.20 -5.01
C GLU A 82 -35.62 -14.46 -5.76
N ASN A 83 -35.26 -13.48 -6.58
CA ASN A 83 -36.21 -12.66 -7.35
C ASN A 83 -36.62 -13.28 -8.69
N ASN A 84 -35.88 -14.27 -9.20
CA ASN A 84 -36.05 -14.82 -10.55
C ASN A 84 -36.28 -16.34 -10.51
N GLN A 85 -37.07 -16.84 -9.55
CA GLN A 85 -37.29 -18.29 -9.34
C GLN A 85 -37.93 -19.01 -10.54
N GLU A 86 -38.67 -18.29 -11.37
CA GLU A 86 -39.34 -18.81 -12.57
C GLU A 86 -38.60 -18.46 -13.87
N ALA A 87 -37.35 -17.99 -13.78
CA ALA A 87 -36.54 -17.68 -14.96
C ALA A 87 -36.32 -18.90 -15.85
N GLU A 88 -36.07 -18.65 -17.13
CA GLU A 88 -35.77 -19.72 -18.08
C GLU A 88 -34.33 -20.23 -17.92
N LYS A 89 -34.07 -21.44 -18.45
CA LYS A 89 -32.76 -22.10 -18.36
C LYS A 89 -31.64 -21.18 -18.89
N GLU A 90 -31.91 -20.52 -20.00
CA GLU A 90 -31.01 -19.61 -20.69
C GLU A 90 -30.65 -18.39 -19.82
N GLU A 91 -31.58 -17.89 -19.02
CA GLU A 91 -31.35 -16.77 -18.10
C GLU A 91 -30.45 -17.18 -16.93
N TYR A 92 -30.66 -18.38 -16.37
CA TYR A 92 -29.78 -18.95 -15.35
C TYR A 92 -28.36 -19.16 -15.87
N GLU A 93 -28.19 -19.71 -17.08
CA GLU A 93 -26.89 -19.90 -17.72
C GLU A 93 -26.19 -18.56 -17.97
N HIS A 94 -26.93 -17.56 -18.42
CA HIS A 94 -26.41 -16.21 -18.62
C HIS A 94 -25.98 -15.56 -17.30
N LYS A 95 -26.78 -15.66 -16.23
CA LYS A 95 -26.39 -15.12 -14.92
C LYS A 95 -25.16 -15.84 -14.36
N GLN A 96 -25.07 -17.16 -14.51
CA GLN A 96 -23.87 -17.90 -14.12
C GLN A 96 -22.63 -17.37 -14.82
N LYS A 97 -22.69 -17.22 -16.15
CA LYS A 97 -21.56 -16.69 -16.92
C LYS A 97 -21.17 -15.27 -16.50
N SER A 98 -22.15 -14.41 -16.23
CA SER A 98 -21.91 -13.05 -15.72
C SER A 98 -21.21 -13.05 -14.36
N VAL A 99 -21.58 -13.97 -13.47
CA VAL A 99 -20.90 -14.15 -12.16
C VAL A 99 -19.45 -14.61 -12.36
N GLU A 100 -19.21 -15.58 -13.25
CA GLU A 100 -17.86 -16.05 -13.58
C GLU A 100 -16.98 -14.93 -14.14
N GLU A 101 -17.51 -14.13 -15.08
CA GLU A 101 -16.81 -12.98 -15.67
C GLU A 101 -16.44 -11.92 -14.63
N THR A 102 -17.24 -11.78 -13.56
CA THR A 102 -16.98 -10.84 -12.47
C THR A 102 -15.99 -11.39 -11.45
N ILE A 103 -16.01 -12.70 -11.19
CA ILE A 103 -15.11 -13.37 -10.23
C ILE A 103 -13.69 -13.55 -10.77
N ASN A 104 -13.54 -13.86 -12.05
CA ASN A 104 -12.24 -14.10 -12.69
C ASN A 104 -11.20 -12.99 -12.43
N PRO A 105 -11.49 -11.68 -12.60
CA PRO A 105 -10.53 -10.63 -12.28
C PRO A 105 -10.21 -10.54 -10.78
N ILE A 106 -11.15 -10.88 -9.90
CA ILE A 106 -10.93 -10.88 -8.44
C ILE A 106 -9.92 -11.98 -8.05
N MET A 107 -10.02 -13.15 -8.69
CA MET A 107 -9.04 -14.23 -8.52
C MET A 107 -7.64 -13.87 -9.02
N ILE A 108 -7.54 -13.12 -10.13
CA ILE A 108 -6.26 -12.63 -10.64
C ILE A 108 -5.63 -11.64 -9.64
N LYS A 109 -6.41 -10.67 -9.14
CA LYS A 109 -5.96 -9.72 -8.10
C LYS A 109 -5.42 -10.45 -6.86
N LEU A 110 -6.00 -11.58 -6.47
CA LEU A 110 -5.52 -12.37 -5.33
C LEU A 110 -4.13 -12.98 -5.58
N ASN A 111 -3.88 -13.45 -6.80
CA ASN A 111 -2.62 -14.08 -7.17
C ASN A 111 -1.48 -13.04 -7.27
N ASP A 112 -1.76 -11.86 -7.82
CA ASP A 112 -0.78 -10.79 -7.99
C ASP A 112 -0.38 -10.13 -6.66
N ASN A 113 -1.32 -9.97 -5.72
CA ASN A 113 -1.03 -9.31 -4.43
C ASN A 113 -0.31 -10.21 -3.41
N CYS A 114 -0.02 -11.47 -3.74
CA CYS A 114 0.77 -12.37 -2.89
C CYS A 114 2.29 -12.28 -3.14
N THR A 115 2.76 -11.58 -4.19
CA THR A 115 4.18 -11.65 -4.60
C THR A 115 5.03 -10.41 -4.30
N ASP A 116 4.44 -9.28 -3.93
CA ASP A 116 5.20 -8.02 -3.75
C ASP A 116 5.43 -7.70 -2.28
N GLY A 117 6.38 -8.42 -1.67
CA GLY A 117 7.07 -7.92 -0.48
C GLY A 117 8.14 -6.91 -0.90
N PRO A 118 8.33 -5.78 -0.20
CA PRO A 118 9.38 -4.83 -0.55
C PRO A 118 10.75 -5.50 -0.39
N THR A 119 11.51 -5.56 -1.49
CA THR A 119 12.92 -5.94 -1.46
C THR A 119 13.67 -4.89 -0.66
N ILE A 120 14.27 -5.29 0.46
CA ILE A 120 15.22 -4.45 1.19
C ILE A 120 16.49 -4.42 0.35
N GLU A 121 16.70 -3.37 -0.44
CA GLU A 121 18.03 -3.05 -0.92
C GLU A 121 18.85 -2.60 0.29
N GLU A 122 19.78 -3.46 0.71
CA GLU A 122 20.85 -3.05 1.63
C GLU A 122 21.63 -1.94 0.94
N VAL A 123 21.58 -0.74 1.53
CA VAL A 123 22.43 0.37 1.10
C VAL A 123 23.76 0.20 1.83
N ASP A 124 24.75 -0.37 1.11
CA ASP A 124 26.16 -0.39 1.52
C ASP A 124 26.71 1.04 1.72
#